data_AF-A0A832JNG5-F1
#
_entry.id   AF-A0A832JNG5-F1
#
_cell.length_a   1.000
_cell.length_b   1.000
_cell.length_c   1.000
_cell.angle_alpha   90.00
_cell.angle_beta   90.00
_cell.angle_gamma   90.00
#
_symmetry.space_group_name_H-M   'P 1'
#
loop_
_entity.id
_entity.type
_entity.pdbx_description
1 polymer ?
#
loop_
_entity_poly.entity_id
_entity_poly.type
_entity_poly.pdbx_seq_one_letter_code
_entity_poly.pdbx_strand_id
1 'polypeptide(L)'
;MSGPKVLASANLGDDLLLKLTLVGGAPAVVISNAHTGRKQMRRPYWFVEGLSQLKVKRGASLVEYSREEVLAALTPLLKAAAQDEEVRGAARRAYVAMLRVAHDPHISSSLERFRLADDLRRSSLWFSQGRGSSGVAFLLPLFLLREEEELFRSHFSSSWDGRQLRIAFDEDLSASLFRAGVPQSLALWTPSRWNEPLVLSSAAAFFCLVPGGEERILFPRSLMGLSDVGVAEALSHRLLWTLRSFMRFFPLAPHVGEFEESFSFADEVDAFLRERGFSPRRRWQEPMGVLGDWASTLTLYESGERTAISLVPELPEGSSAWSRTARAVWAAPEATERMGAFFAPISVDPLRESALYLLGASEARRWLELWRRLLGPFVSLL
;
A
#
# COMPACT_ATOMS: atom_id res chain seq x y z
N MET A 1 25.57 -12.84 18.25
CA MET A 1 24.17 -12.78 17.76
C MET A 1 23.25 -12.87 18.96
N SER A 2 22.46 -11.83 19.23
CA SER A 2 21.43 -11.89 20.27
C SER A 2 20.36 -12.91 19.87
N GLY A 3 19.88 -13.70 20.83
CA GLY A 3 18.81 -14.67 20.60
C GLY A 3 17.48 -13.98 20.21
N PRO A 4 16.47 -14.76 19.79
CA PRO A 4 15.15 -14.22 19.48
C PRO A 4 14.55 -13.45 20.67
N LYS A 5 14.27 -12.15 20.49
CA LYS A 5 13.66 -11.29 21.52
C LYS A 5 12.14 -11.41 21.42
N VAL A 6 11.50 -11.93 22.47
CA VAL A 6 10.04 -11.98 22.56
C VAL A 6 9.54 -10.59 22.94
N LEU A 7 8.68 -10.01 22.11
CA LEU A 7 8.07 -8.70 22.34
C LEU A 7 6.77 -8.82 23.11
N ALA A 8 5.96 -9.83 22.80
CA ALA A 8 4.66 -10.04 23.42
C ALA A 8 4.23 -11.50 23.29
N SER A 9 3.32 -11.94 24.16
CA SER A 9 2.67 -13.25 24.06
C SER A 9 1.20 -13.20 24.45
N ALA A 10 0.39 -14.03 23.80
CA ALA A 10 -1.05 -14.12 24.01
C ALA A 10 -1.50 -15.57 23.81
N ASN A 11 -2.44 -16.01 24.65
CA ASN A 11 -3.10 -17.30 24.45
C ASN A 11 -4.24 -17.13 23.45
N LEU A 12 -4.43 -18.12 22.60
CA LEU A 12 -5.59 -18.27 21.73
C LEU A 12 -6.30 -19.55 22.15
N GLY A 13 -7.37 -19.38 22.93
CA GLY A 13 -7.99 -20.48 23.67
C GLY A 13 -7.02 -21.15 24.64
N ASP A 14 -7.27 -22.43 24.93
CA ASP A 14 -6.42 -23.26 25.79
C ASP A 14 -5.36 -24.05 24.99
N ASP A 15 -5.42 -24.01 23.65
CA ASP A 15 -4.63 -24.90 22.80
C ASP A 15 -3.37 -24.24 22.23
N LEU A 16 -3.37 -22.90 22.09
CA LEU A 16 -2.33 -22.17 21.39
C LEU A 16 -1.75 -21.02 22.21
N LEU A 17 -0.43 -20.89 22.14
CA LEU A 17 0.32 -19.72 22.59
C LEU A 17 0.97 -19.04 21.39
N LEU A 18 0.58 -17.80 21.13
CA LEU A 18 1.15 -16.93 20.12
C LEU A 18 2.22 -16.04 20.76
N LYS A 19 3.43 -15.99 20.19
CA LYS A 19 4.50 -15.10 20.63
C LYS A 19 5.00 -14.24 19.47
N LEU A 20 4.86 -12.92 19.59
CA LEU A 20 5.47 -11.98 18.67
C LEU A 20 6.94 -11.79 19.06
N THR A 21 7.84 -12.05 18.12
CA THR A 21 9.29 -12.17 18.35
C THR A 21 10.05 -11.42 17.26
N LEU A 22 11.16 -10.77 17.61
CA LEU A 22 12.14 -10.28 16.64
C LEU A 22 13.15 -11.40 16.36
N VAL A 23 13.17 -11.86 15.11
CA VAL A 23 14.11 -12.88 14.63
C VAL A 23 15.01 -12.25 13.58
N GLY A 24 16.27 -12.03 13.95
CA GLY A 24 17.22 -11.32 13.10
C GLY A 24 16.76 -9.91 12.73
N GLY A 25 16.05 -9.22 13.64
CA GLY A 25 15.50 -7.87 13.42
C GLY A 25 14.14 -7.81 12.72
N ALA A 26 13.63 -8.92 12.19
CA ALA A 26 12.34 -8.96 11.52
C ALA A 26 11.26 -9.60 12.42
N PRO A 27 10.08 -8.96 12.61
CA PRO A 27 8.97 -9.53 13.36
C PRO A 27 8.48 -10.87 12.80
N ALA A 28 8.23 -11.82 13.70
CA ALA A 28 7.66 -13.13 13.42
C ALA A 28 6.71 -13.54 14.57
N VAL A 29 5.70 -14.33 14.25
CA VAL A 29 4.81 -14.95 15.24
C VAL A 29 5.19 -16.41 15.37
N VAL A 30 5.58 -16.81 16.57
CA VAL A 30 5.77 -18.21 16.94
C VAL A 30 4.44 -18.73 17.48
N ILE A 31 3.85 -19.67 16.76
CA ILE A 31 2.64 -20.41 17.14
C ILE A 31 3.11 -21.67 17.86
N SER A 32 2.77 -21.80 19.15
CA SER A 32 3.11 -22.97 19.95
C SER A 32 1.84 -23.72 20.33
N ASN A 33 1.76 -25.01 20.00
CA ASN A 33 0.67 -25.88 20.44
C ASN A 33 0.95 -26.38 21.86
N ALA A 34 0.06 -26.04 22.79
CA ALA A 34 0.20 -26.36 24.22
C ALA A 34 0.14 -27.89 24.48
N HIS A 35 -0.60 -28.64 23.67
CA HIS A 35 -0.79 -30.09 23.84
C HIS A 35 0.32 -30.94 23.23
N THR A 36 0.88 -30.52 22.09
CA THR A 36 1.89 -31.31 21.37
C THR A 36 3.31 -30.77 21.51
N GLY A 37 3.48 -29.56 22.06
CA GLY A 37 4.76 -28.86 22.14
C GLY A 37 5.33 -28.40 20.80
N ARG A 38 4.64 -28.71 19.67
CA ARG A 38 5.08 -28.31 18.33
C ARG A 38 5.03 -26.80 18.19
N LYS A 39 6.05 -26.25 17.53
CA LYS A 39 6.18 -24.83 17.25
C LYS A 39 6.27 -24.60 15.76
N GLN A 40 5.58 -23.57 15.30
CA GLN A 40 5.69 -23.08 13.93
C GLN A 40 5.91 -21.59 13.94
N MET A 41 6.82 -21.12 13.09
CA MET A 41 7.05 -19.69 12.92
C MET A 41 6.37 -19.23 11.63
N ARG A 42 5.58 -18.16 11.73
CA ARG A 42 4.92 -17.50 10.59
C ARG A 42 5.16 -16.01 10.65
N ARG A 43 5.21 -15.37 9.49
CA ARG A 43 5.26 -13.90 9.41
C ARG A 43 3.85 -13.33 9.57
N PRO A 44 3.68 -12.13 10.15
CA PRO A 44 2.36 -11.54 10.34
C PRO A 44 1.48 -11.47 9.08
N TYR A 45 2.04 -11.23 7.89
CA TYR A 45 1.27 -11.24 6.63
C TYR A 45 0.51 -12.55 6.39
N TRP A 46 1.01 -13.69 6.89
CA TRP A 46 0.37 -14.99 6.69
C TRP A 46 -1.00 -15.05 7.34
N PHE A 47 -1.16 -14.41 8.50
CA PHE A 47 -2.44 -14.32 9.20
C PHE A 47 -3.41 -13.34 8.53
N VAL A 48 -2.87 -12.39 7.78
CA VAL A 48 -3.64 -11.37 7.07
C VAL A 48 -4.12 -11.88 5.73
N GLU A 49 -3.25 -12.32 4.82
CA GLU A 49 -3.66 -12.67 3.44
C GLU A 49 -3.61 -14.19 3.20
N GLY A 50 -2.92 -14.97 4.03
CA GLY A 50 -2.63 -16.38 3.77
C GLY A 50 -3.42 -17.40 4.62
N LEU A 51 -4.22 -16.96 5.58
CA LEU A 51 -4.91 -17.82 6.55
C LEU A 51 -6.42 -17.80 6.33
N SER A 52 -6.97 -18.94 5.93
CA SER A 52 -8.40 -19.18 5.96
C SER A 52 -8.86 -19.63 7.36
N GLN A 53 -8.14 -20.58 7.93
CA GLN A 53 -8.39 -21.15 9.25
C GLN A 53 -7.11 -21.78 9.81
N LEU A 54 -6.92 -21.69 11.13
CA LEU A 54 -5.78 -22.29 11.81
C LEU A 54 -6.22 -23.60 12.47
N LYS A 55 -5.70 -24.73 11.96
CA LYS A 55 -6.02 -26.06 12.47
C LYS A 55 -4.96 -26.57 13.42
N VAL A 56 -5.38 -27.05 14.59
CA VAL A 56 -4.52 -27.43 15.71
C VAL A 56 -4.89 -28.81 16.21
N LYS A 57 -3.90 -29.68 16.37
CA LYS A 57 -4.12 -31.01 16.94
C LYS A 57 -4.24 -30.94 18.47
N ARG A 58 -5.33 -31.49 19.01
CA ARG A 58 -5.59 -31.69 20.45
C ARG A 58 -5.82 -33.18 20.70
N GLY A 59 -4.77 -33.91 21.09
CA GLY A 59 -4.83 -35.38 21.18
C GLY A 59 -5.17 -36.03 19.84
N ALA A 60 -6.27 -36.79 19.78
CA ALA A 60 -6.81 -37.38 18.55
C ALA A 60 -7.73 -36.44 17.75
N SER A 61 -8.13 -35.31 18.34
CA SER A 61 -9.05 -34.34 17.74
C SER A 61 -8.32 -33.17 17.06
N LEU A 62 -9.01 -32.49 16.16
CA LEU A 62 -8.56 -31.25 15.52
C LEU A 62 -9.47 -30.11 15.96
N VAL A 63 -8.86 -29.02 16.43
CA VAL A 63 -9.55 -27.76 16.76
C VAL A 63 -9.23 -26.76 15.65
N GLU A 64 -10.24 -26.00 15.23
CA GLU A 64 -10.13 -25.02 14.16
C GLU A 64 -10.41 -23.63 14.74
N TYR A 65 -9.52 -22.69 14.47
CA TYR A 65 -9.70 -21.27 14.78
C TYR A 65 -9.95 -20.51 13.48
N SER A 66 -11.00 -19.70 13.46
CA SER A 66 -11.31 -18.78 12.37
C SER A 66 -10.21 -17.72 12.22
N ARG A 67 -10.14 -17.11 11.03
CA ARG A 67 -9.21 -16.00 10.77
C ARG A 67 -9.47 -14.83 11.71
N GLU A 68 -10.73 -14.52 11.99
CA GLU A 68 -11.17 -13.43 12.85
C GLU A 68 -10.68 -13.63 14.29
N GLU A 69 -10.79 -14.84 14.84
CA GLU A 69 -10.26 -15.18 16.17
C GLU A 69 -8.74 -15.00 16.24
N VAL A 70 -8.02 -15.42 15.19
CA VAL A 70 -6.57 -15.28 15.14
C VAL A 70 -6.14 -13.82 15.00
N LEU A 71 -6.84 -13.02 14.18
CA LEU A 71 -6.61 -11.57 14.06
C LEU A 71 -6.92 -10.82 15.36
N ALA A 72 -7.97 -11.23 16.08
CA ALA A 72 -8.31 -10.70 17.39
C ALA A 72 -7.19 -10.96 18.41
N ALA A 73 -6.55 -12.13 18.37
CA ALA A 73 -5.41 -12.45 19.23
C ALA A 73 -4.09 -11.76 18.81
N LEU A 74 -3.93 -11.39 17.53
CA LEU A 74 -2.76 -10.65 17.04
C LEU A 74 -2.76 -9.18 17.46
N THR A 75 -3.93 -8.56 17.51
CA THR A 75 -4.08 -7.14 17.87
C THR A 75 -3.42 -6.78 19.22
N PRO A 76 -3.68 -7.49 20.35
CA PRO A 76 -3.02 -7.19 21.62
C PRO A 76 -1.51 -7.46 21.59
N LEU A 77 -1.03 -8.42 20.78
CA LEU A 77 0.41 -8.66 20.62
C LEU A 77 1.10 -7.46 19.94
N LEU A 78 0.52 -6.95 18.86
CA LEU A 78 1.04 -5.79 18.13
C LEU A 78 1.00 -4.53 19.01
N LYS A 79 -0.08 -4.37 19.79
CA LYS A 79 -0.20 -3.28 20.77
C LYS A 79 0.87 -3.34 21.87
N ALA A 80 1.15 -4.54 22.40
CA ALA A 80 2.19 -4.72 23.41
C ALA A 80 3.60 -4.48 22.82
N ALA A 81 3.86 -4.97 21.60
CA ALA A 81 5.11 -4.67 20.90
C ALA A 81 5.32 -3.18 20.63
N ALA A 82 4.24 -2.39 20.54
CA ALA A 82 4.29 -0.92 20.45
C ALA A 82 4.99 -0.25 21.63
N GLN A 83 5.03 -0.89 22.80
CA GLN A 83 5.64 -0.32 24.00
C GLN A 83 7.16 -0.49 24.01
N ASP A 84 7.70 -1.38 23.17
CA ASP A 84 9.13 -1.61 23.07
C ASP A 84 9.83 -0.42 22.37
N GLU A 85 10.85 0.14 23.01
CA GLU A 85 11.53 1.35 22.51
C GLU A 85 12.25 1.13 21.19
N GLU A 86 12.81 -0.05 20.98
CA GLU A 86 13.53 -0.43 19.76
C GLU A 86 12.55 -0.48 18.59
N VAL A 87 11.37 -1.06 18.82
CA VAL A 87 10.26 -1.13 17.87
C VAL A 87 9.74 0.26 17.53
N ARG A 88 9.50 1.13 18.54
CA ARG A 88 9.06 2.51 18.28
C ARG A 88 10.10 3.30 17.49
N GLY A 89 11.37 3.15 17.84
CA GLY A 89 12.47 3.77 17.10
C GLY A 89 12.52 3.32 15.64
N ALA A 90 12.38 2.02 15.39
CA ALA A 90 12.35 1.47 14.04
C ALA A 90 11.14 1.93 13.24
N ALA A 91 9.95 1.96 13.84
CA ALA A 91 8.73 2.44 13.19
C ALA A 91 8.76 3.94 12.89
N ARG A 92 9.37 4.78 13.75
CA ARG A 92 9.62 6.20 13.44
C ARG A 92 10.56 6.37 12.24
N ARG A 93 11.65 5.59 12.19
CA ARG A 93 12.55 5.57 11.02
C ARG A 93 11.81 5.12 9.76
N ALA A 94 10.94 4.12 9.88
CA ALA A 94 10.09 3.62 8.81
C ALA A 94 9.17 4.70 8.27
N TYR A 95 8.50 5.45 9.16
CA TYR A 95 7.62 6.55 8.79
C TYR A 95 8.37 7.66 8.05
N VAL A 96 9.51 8.11 8.57
CA VAL A 96 10.34 9.14 7.91
C VAL A 96 10.81 8.67 6.53
N ALA A 97 11.24 7.43 6.41
CA ALA A 97 11.66 6.86 5.12
C ALA A 97 10.48 6.78 4.13
N MET A 98 9.33 6.30 4.59
CA MET A 98 8.14 6.17 3.76
C MET A 98 7.59 7.54 3.32
N LEU A 99 7.63 8.54 4.20
CA LEU A 99 7.30 9.93 3.86
C LEU A 99 8.24 10.48 2.78
N ARG A 100 9.56 10.27 2.93
CA ARG A 100 10.55 10.70 1.93
C ARG A 100 10.33 10.04 0.58
N VAL A 101 10.15 8.72 0.56
CA VAL A 101 9.97 7.97 -0.69
C VAL A 101 8.63 8.29 -1.33
N ALA A 102 7.55 8.40 -0.56
CA ALA A 102 6.24 8.76 -1.12
C ALA A 102 6.27 10.09 -1.87
N HIS A 103 6.94 11.09 -1.29
CA HIS A 103 7.06 12.44 -1.84
C HIS A 103 8.27 12.64 -2.77
N ASP A 104 9.06 11.60 -3.04
CA ASP A 104 10.22 11.70 -3.92
C ASP A 104 9.81 12.12 -5.35
N PRO A 105 10.31 13.26 -5.85
CA PRO A 105 9.91 13.75 -7.17
C PRO A 105 10.56 12.97 -8.30
N HIS A 106 9.77 12.66 -9.32
CA HIS A 106 10.34 12.14 -10.55
C HIS A 106 10.94 13.27 -11.39
N ILE A 107 12.24 13.15 -11.68
CA ILE A 107 12.97 14.10 -12.54
C ILE A 107 13.12 13.50 -13.93
N SER A 108 12.59 14.18 -14.95
CA SER A 108 12.78 13.81 -16.36
C SER A 108 12.99 15.06 -17.22
N SER A 109 13.60 14.93 -18.39
CA SER A 109 13.85 16.08 -19.27
C SER A 109 12.58 16.65 -19.91
N SER A 110 11.51 15.85 -20.01
CA SER A 110 10.22 16.28 -20.54
C SER A 110 9.09 15.41 -20.02
N LEU A 111 7.87 15.95 -20.10
CA LEU A 111 6.65 15.19 -19.78
C LEU A 111 6.44 14.01 -20.74
N GLU A 112 6.86 14.15 -22.00
CA GLU A 112 6.80 13.06 -22.98
C GLU A 112 7.68 11.87 -22.59
N ARG A 113 8.90 12.11 -22.10
CA ARG A 113 9.75 11.03 -21.58
C ARG A 113 9.18 10.42 -20.31
N PHE A 114 8.54 11.24 -19.47
CA PHE A 114 7.84 10.74 -18.28
C PHE A 114 6.69 9.78 -18.64
N ARG A 115 5.94 10.06 -19.70
CA ARG A 115 4.88 9.16 -20.20
C ARG A 115 5.40 7.76 -20.55
N LEU A 116 6.69 7.64 -20.89
CA LEU A 116 7.36 6.39 -21.24
C LEU A 116 8.13 5.75 -20.07
N ALA A 117 8.20 6.39 -18.91
CA ALA A 117 8.85 5.84 -17.72
C ALA A 117 8.07 4.63 -17.19
N ASP A 118 8.67 3.74 -16.41
CA ASP A 118 7.95 2.61 -15.79
C ASP A 118 6.84 3.05 -14.80
N ASP A 119 5.94 2.13 -14.46
CA ASP A 119 4.78 2.40 -13.58
C ASP A 119 5.17 2.97 -12.21
N LEU A 120 6.29 2.51 -11.64
CA LEU A 120 6.76 2.98 -10.34
C LEU A 120 7.19 4.45 -10.43
N ARG A 121 7.93 4.83 -11.48
CA ARG A 121 8.30 6.23 -11.73
C ARG A 121 7.07 7.08 -12.02
N ARG A 122 6.12 6.57 -12.82
CA ARG A 122 4.85 7.26 -13.11
C ARG A 122 3.95 7.45 -11.89
N SER A 123 4.13 6.62 -10.86
CA SER A 123 3.39 6.74 -9.58
C SER A 123 3.78 7.94 -8.74
N SER A 124 4.92 8.59 -9.03
CA SER A 124 5.44 9.71 -8.24
C SER A 124 4.41 10.83 -8.09
N LEU A 125 4.31 11.41 -6.90
CA LEU A 125 3.33 12.48 -6.61
C LEU A 125 3.76 13.83 -7.19
N TRP A 126 5.04 13.96 -7.55
CA TRP A 126 5.62 15.18 -8.07
C TRP A 126 6.44 14.88 -9.32
N PHE A 127 6.37 15.79 -10.27
CA PHE A 127 7.16 15.76 -11.49
C PHE A 127 7.99 17.05 -11.61
N SER A 128 9.28 16.90 -11.92
CA SER A 128 10.17 18.01 -12.26
C SER A 128 10.71 17.85 -13.67
N GLN A 129 10.55 18.89 -14.49
CA GLN A 129 11.18 18.93 -15.81
C GLN A 129 12.65 19.36 -15.67
N GLY A 130 13.53 18.39 -15.43
CA GLY A 130 14.94 18.58 -15.19
C GLY A 130 15.28 19.26 -13.85
N ARG A 131 16.58 19.51 -13.64
CA ARG A 131 17.11 20.37 -12.58
C ARG A 131 17.32 21.75 -13.22
N GLY A 132 16.61 22.78 -12.77
CA GLY A 132 16.78 24.12 -13.34
C GLY A 132 18.22 24.61 -13.20
N SER A 133 18.72 25.37 -14.16
CA SER A 133 20.10 25.89 -14.19
C SER A 133 20.40 26.94 -13.09
N SER A 134 19.40 27.31 -12.29
CA SER A 134 19.44 28.41 -11.32
C SER A 134 19.25 27.98 -9.86
N GLY A 135 19.44 26.70 -9.53
CA GLY A 135 19.21 26.19 -8.16
C GLY A 135 17.74 26.25 -7.75
N VAL A 136 16.85 26.17 -8.74
CA VAL A 136 15.40 26.19 -8.57
C VAL A 136 14.80 25.03 -9.35
N ALA A 137 13.85 24.34 -8.74
CA ALA A 137 13.06 23.29 -9.38
C ALA A 137 11.60 23.72 -9.45
N PHE A 138 10.93 23.30 -10.53
CA PHE A 138 9.51 23.50 -10.75
C PHE A 138 8.81 22.16 -10.66
N LEU A 139 7.98 22.01 -9.64
CA LEU A 139 7.31 20.78 -9.31
C LEU A 139 5.86 20.84 -9.74
N LEU A 140 5.52 20.03 -10.73
CA LEU A 140 4.14 19.77 -11.12
C LEU A 140 3.56 18.73 -10.14
N PRO A 141 2.48 19.04 -9.39
CA PRO A 141 1.75 18.04 -8.63
C PRO A 141 1.10 17.04 -9.59
N LEU A 142 1.38 15.76 -9.40
CA LEU A 142 0.70 14.66 -10.07
C LEU A 142 -0.39 14.10 -9.16
N PHE A 143 -1.25 14.97 -8.66
CA PHE A 143 -2.42 14.61 -7.87
C PHE A 143 -3.46 15.72 -7.89
N LEU A 144 -4.71 15.35 -7.62
CA LEU A 144 -5.81 16.29 -7.51
C LEU A 144 -5.84 16.92 -6.11
N LEU A 145 -6.08 18.22 -5.99
CA LEU A 145 -6.36 18.86 -4.71
C LEU A 145 -7.87 18.86 -4.46
N ARG A 146 -8.27 18.73 -3.19
CA ARG A 146 -9.62 19.05 -2.72
C ARG A 146 -9.74 20.54 -2.44
N GLU A 147 -10.96 21.04 -2.35
CA GLU A 147 -11.24 22.42 -1.96
C GLU A 147 -10.56 22.79 -0.64
N GLU A 148 -10.56 21.89 0.35
CA GLU A 148 -9.90 22.12 1.65
C GLU A 148 -8.37 22.22 1.54
N GLU A 149 -7.79 21.66 0.48
CA GLU A 149 -6.35 21.71 0.19
C GLU A 149 -6.00 22.87 -0.75
N GLU A 150 -6.95 23.68 -1.22
CA GLU A 150 -6.62 24.92 -1.92
C GLU A 150 -5.91 25.92 -0.99
N LEU A 151 -6.12 25.81 0.33
CA LEU A 151 -5.36 26.53 1.35
C LEU A 151 -3.86 26.20 1.33
N PHE A 152 -3.49 24.97 0.92
CA PHE A 152 -2.09 24.63 0.68
C PHE A 152 -1.51 25.48 -0.47
N ARG A 153 -2.26 25.69 -1.56
CA ARG A 153 -1.81 26.59 -2.64
C ARG A 153 -1.66 28.02 -2.15
N SER A 154 -2.61 28.51 -1.35
CA SER A 154 -2.51 29.85 -0.76
C SER A 154 -1.28 30.00 0.15
N HIS A 155 -0.97 28.97 0.95
CA HIS A 155 0.22 28.92 1.80
C HIS A 155 1.52 29.05 1.00
N PHE A 156 1.56 28.48 -0.21
CA PHE A 156 2.69 28.57 -1.13
C PHE A 156 2.48 29.60 -2.26
N SER A 157 1.57 30.58 -2.10
CA SER A 157 1.14 31.48 -3.18
C SER A 157 2.28 32.25 -3.86
N SER A 158 3.30 32.69 -3.12
CA SER A 158 4.49 33.36 -3.69
C SER A 158 5.38 32.43 -4.52
N SER A 159 5.22 31.12 -4.33
CA SER A 159 6.00 30.05 -4.95
C SER A 159 5.16 29.23 -5.92
N TRP A 160 3.88 29.53 -6.09
CA TRP A 160 2.95 28.80 -6.96
C TRP A 160 2.59 29.66 -8.17
N ASP A 161 2.91 29.20 -9.38
CA ASP A 161 2.64 29.95 -10.61
C ASP A 161 1.24 29.70 -11.20
N GLY A 162 0.39 29.00 -10.44
CA GLY A 162 -0.93 28.52 -10.85
C GLY A 162 -0.93 27.04 -11.25
N ARG A 163 0.22 26.47 -11.61
CA ARG A 163 0.34 25.07 -12.04
C ARG A 163 1.45 24.30 -11.33
N GLN A 164 2.56 24.95 -11.04
CA GLN A 164 3.78 24.35 -10.51
C GLN A 164 4.21 25.05 -9.22
N LEU A 165 4.78 24.25 -8.32
CA LEU A 165 5.45 24.74 -7.13
C LEU A 165 6.93 24.99 -7.44
N ARG A 166 7.35 26.24 -7.29
CA ARG A 166 8.74 26.67 -7.37
C ARG A 166 9.42 26.46 -6.02
N ILE A 167 10.46 25.64 -5.97
CA ILE A 167 11.29 25.46 -4.76
C ILE A 167 12.76 25.72 -5.05
N ALA A 168 13.46 26.26 -4.06
CA ALA A 168 14.92 26.27 -4.08
C ALA A 168 15.44 24.83 -3.99
N PHE A 169 16.47 24.50 -4.77
CA PHE A 169 16.99 23.16 -4.95
C PHE A 169 18.52 23.16 -4.93
N ASP A 170 19.09 22.16 -4.28
CA ASP A 170 20.53 21.87 -4.23
C ASP A 170 20.87 20.62 -5.06
N GLU A 171 21.01 19.46 -4.43
CA GLU A 171 21.38 18.18 -5.03
C GLU A 171 20.27 17.13 -4.87
N ASP A 172 19.51 17.22 -3.77
CA ASP A 172 18.42 16.31 -3.42
C ASP A 172 17.09 17.08 -3.39
N LEU A 173 16.23 16.77 -4.36
CA LEU A 173 14.98 17.46 -4.59
C LEU A 173 13.93 17.04 -3.57
N SER A 174 14.01 15.79 -3.09
CA SER A 174 13.21 15.31 -1.97
C SER A 174 13.60 16.10 -0.72
N ALA A 175 14.89 16.16 -0.35
CA ALA A 175 15.33 16.96 0.80
C ALA A 175 14.92 18.43 0.72
N SER A 176 14.97 19.02 -0.48
CA SER A 176 14.51 20.39 -0.74
C SER A 176 13.01 20.57 -0.47
N LEU A 177 12.16 19.63 -0.91
CA LEU A 177 10.74 19.61 -0.60
C LEU A 177 10.46 19.57 0.91
N PHE A 178 11.22 18.76 1.66
CA PHE A 178 11.08 18.65 3.12
C PHE A 178 11.49 19.94 3.83
N ARG A 179 12.59 20.57 3.41
CA ARG A 179 13.03 21.86 3.96
C ARG A 179 12.02 22.97 3.69
N ALA A 180 11.37 22.93 2.53
CA ALA A 180 10.29 23.86 2.18
C ALA A 180 8.98 23.61 2.95
N GLY A 181 8.90 22.54 3.76
CA GLY A 181 7.71 22.26 4.57
C GLY A 181 6.53 21.69 3.78
N VAL A 182 6.75 21.22 2.54
CA VAL A 182 5.66 20.82 1.63
C VAL A 182 4.88 19.61 2.16
N PRO A 183 5.52 18.47 2.51
CA PRO A 183 4.79 17.34 3.07
C PRO A 183 4.05 17.67 4.38
N GLN A 184 4.65 18.52 5.23
CA GLN A 184 4.06 18.93 6.51
C GLN A 184 2.81 19.80 6.30
N SER A 185 2.85 20.72 5.33
CA SER A 185 1.70 21.56 4.98
C SER A 185 0.56 20.72 4.39
N LEU A 186 0.85 19.77 3.50
CA LEU A 186 -0.16 18.82 3.01
C LEU A 186 -0.78 18.01 4.15
N ALA A 187 0.05 17.46 5.04
CA ALA A 187 -0.40 16.72 6.21
C ALA A 187 -1.24 17.55 7.19
N LEU A 188 -0.99 18.86 7.30
CA LEU A 188 -1.77 19.75 8.17
C LEU A 188 -3.22 19.89 7.71
N TRP A 189 -3.44 20.04 6.39
CA TRP A 189 -4.78 20.28 5.84
C TRP A 189 -5.60 19.01 5.65
N THR A 190 -4.96 17.89 5.27
CA THR A 190 -5.67 16.61 5.10
C THR A 190 -4.83 15.44 5.63
N PRO A 191 -4.75 15.27 6.97
CA PRO A 191 -3.95 14.20 7.58
C PRO A 191 -4.32 12.80 7.10
N SER A 192 -5.61 12.54 6.88
CA SER A 192 -6.15 11.26 6.40
C SER A 192 -5.64 10.86 5.01
N ARG A 193 -5.10 11.82 4.25
CA ARG A 193 -4.51 11.59 2.93
C ARG A 193 -3.00 11.52 3.00
N TRP A 194 -2.37 12.47 3.68
CA TRP A 194 -0.92 12.70 3.56
C TRP A 194 -0.11 12.18 4.74
N ASN A 195 -0.73 11.91 5.89
CA ASN A 195 -0.03 11.44 7.09
C ASN A 195 -0.47 10.03 7.50
N GLU A 196 -1.76 9.85 7.79
CA GLU A 196 -2.30 8.59 8.32
C GLU A 196 -1.92 7.36 7.46
N PRO A 197 -2.00 7.42 6.11
CA PRO A 197 -1.63 6.27 5.29
C PRO A 197 -0.16 5.88 5.45
N LEU A 198 0.74 6.85 5.58
CA LEU A 198 2.17 6.58 5.73
C LEU A 198 2.48 6.04 7.12
N VAL A 199 1.80 6.54 8.16
CA VAL A 199 2.02 6.07 9.53
C VAL A 199 1.55 4.62 9.67
N LEU A 200 0.33 4.30 9.21
CA LEU A 200 -0.18 2.92 9.21
C LEU A 200 0.68 1.99 8.36
N SER A 201 1.06 2.40 7.15
CA SER A 201 1.85 1.56 6.24
C SER A 201 3.27 1.32 6.72
N SER A 202 3.90 2.31 7.35
CA SER A 202 5.25 2.16 7.90
C SER A 202 5.27 1.17 9.06
N ALA A 203 4.28 1.25 9.96
CA ALA A 203 4.07 0.27 11.01
C ALA A 203 3.78 -1.13 10.43
N ALA A 204 2.89 -1.22 9.44
CA ALA A 204 2.55 -2.47 8.78
C ALA A 204 3.75 -3.10 8.07
N ALA A 205 4.57 -2.30 7.39
CA ALA A 205 5.78 -2.76 6.72
C ALA A 205 6.82 -3.26 7.74
N PHE A 206 7.02 -2.55 8.86
CA PHE A 206 7.89 -3.02 9.94
C PHE A 206 7.41 -4.35 10.51
N PHE A 207 6.12 -4.49 10.80
CA PHE A 207 5.54 -5.74 11.31
C PHE A 207 5.38 -6.82 10.24
N CYS A 208 5.89 -6.64 9.01
CA CYS A 208 5.72 -7.61 7.92
C CYS A 208 4.24 -7.99 7.68
N LEU A 209 3.31 -7.03 7.75
CA LEU A 209 1.88 -7.20 7.47
C LEU A 209 1.52 -6.94 6.00
N VAL A 210 2.45 -6.40 5.21
CA VAL A 210 2.27 -6.04 3.79
C VAL A 210 2.45 -7.28 2.87
N PRO A 211 1.68 -7.45 1.77
CA PRO A 211 1.76 -8.55 0.78
C PRO A 211 2.89 -8.45 -0.30
N GLY A 212 3.33 -9.56 -0.96
CA GLY A 212 4.68 -9.82 -1.62
C GLY A 212 5.57 -11.04 -1.13
N GLY A 213 6.89 -11.06 -1.40
CA GLY A 213 7.78 -12.23 -1.15
C GLY A 213 8.56 -12.31 0.19
N GLU A 214 9.52 -13.23 0.31
CA GLU A 214 10.39 -13.34 1.51
C GLU A 214 11.28 -12.11 1.73
N GLU A 215 11.56 -11.36 0.67
CA GLU A 215 12.35 -10.13 0.65
C GLU A 215 11.81 -9.03 1.59
N ARG A 216 10.55 -9.12 2.02
CA ARG A 216 9.98 -8.24 3.05
C ARG A 216 10.83 -8.07 4.29
N ILE A 217 11.55 -9.12 4.68
CA ILE A 217 12.33 -9.09 5.92
C ILE A 217 13.46 -8.07 5.81
N LEU A 218 13.87 -7.68 4.60
CA LEU A 218 14.91 -6.68 4.36
C LEU A 218 14.50 -5.32 4.92
N PHE A 219 13.23 -4.95 4.84
CA PHE A 219 12.75 -3.65 5.34
C PHE A 219 12.87 -3.49 6.86
N PRO A 220 12.28 -4.35 7.72
CA PRO A 220 12.49 -4.24 9.15
C PRO A 220 13.96 -4.48 9.51
N ARG A 221 14.71 -5.30 8.77
CA ARG A 221 16.15 -5.48 9.02
C ARG A 221 16.97 -4.23 8.76
N SER A 222 16.74 -3.52 7.67
CA SER A 222 17.45 -2.27 7.35
C SER A 222 17.12 -1.19 8.38
N LEU A 223 15.86 -1.11 8.83
CA LEU A 223 15.45 -0.22 9.91
C LEU A 223 16.16 -0.50 11.24
N MET A 224 16.58 -1.74 11.46
CA MET A 224 17.30 -2.19 12.65
C MET A 224 18.82 -2.15 12.48
N GLY A 225 19.32 -1.69 11.33
CA GLY A 225 20.76 -1.65 11.02
C GLY A 225 21.38 -3.04 10.77
N LEU A 226 20.57 -4.02 10.35
CA LEU A 226 20.95 -5.43 10.19
C LEU A 226 20.92 -5.90 8.72
N SER A 227 20.88 -4.96 7.78
CA SER A 227 20.95 -5.18 6.33
C SER A 227 21.65 -4.01 5.66
N ASP A 228 22.46 -4.30 4.64
CA ASP A 228 23.17 -3.30 3.84
C ASP A 228 22.26 -2.64 2.78
N VAL A 229 21.02 -3.11 2.64
CA VAL A 229 20.03 -2.54 1.72
C VAL A 229 19.52 -1.22 2.30
N GLY A 230 19.46 -0.17 1.49
CA GLY A 230 18.88 1.10 1.91
C GLY A 230 17.43 0.93 2.36
N VAL A 231 16.99 1.65 3.40
CA VAL A 231 15.61 1.55 3.91
C VAL A 231 14.57 1.79 2.80
N ALA A 232 14.84 2.76 1.92
CA ALA A 232 13.99 3.05 0.77
C ALA A 232 13.97 1.91 -0.25
N GLU A 233 15.12 1.30 -0.55
CA GLU A 233 15.26 0.20 -1.50
C GLU A 233 14.61 -1.09 -0.99
N ALA A 234 14.60 -1.28 0.32
CA ALA A 234 13.95 -2.43 0.95
C ALA A 234 12.41 -2.34 0.96
N LEU A 235 11.82 -1.19 0.58
CA LEU A 235 10.37 -1.05 0.47
C LEU A 235 9.84 -1.76 -0.77
N SER A 236 8.73 -2.49 -0.58
CA SER A 236 8.02 -3.09 -1.70
C SER A 236 7.52 -2.03 -2.67
N HIS A 237 7.85 -2.17 -3.96
CA HIS A 237 7.32 -1.34 -5.04
C HIS A 237 5.79 -1.29 -5.02
N ARG A 238 5.13 -2.42 -4.77
CA ARG A 238 3.67 -2.51 -4.66
C ARG A 238 3.14 -1.62 -3.55
N LEU A 239 3.75 -1.64 -2.36
CA LEU A 239 3.31 -0.79 -1.25
C LEU A 239 3.38 0.69 -1.62
N LEU A 240 4.49 1.12 -2.21
CA LEU A 240 4.69 2.50 -2.62
C LEU A 240 3.70 2.93 -3.70
N TRP A 241 3.53 2.10 -4.73
CA TRP A 241 2.58 2.35 -5.81
C TRP A 241 1.13 2.43 -5.29
N THR A 242 0.73 1.51 -4.42
CA THR A 242 -0.60 1.48 -3.78
C THR A 242 -0.84 2.75 -2.95
N LEU A 243 0.14 3.17 -2.15
CA LEU A 243 0.04 4.39 -1.33
C LEU A 243 -0.04 5.66 -2.17
N ARG A 244 0.82 5.78 -3.17
CA ARG A 244 0.82 6.95 -4.08
C ARG A 244 -0.47 6.99 -4.89
N SER A 245 -1.03 5.84 -5.28
CA SER A 245 -2.35 5.75 -5.90
C SER A 245 -3.44 6.29 -4.99
N PHE A 246 -3.48 5.82 -3.74
CA PHE A 246 -4.42 6.35 -2.75
C PHE A 246 -4.31 7.86 -2.57
N MET A 247 -3.08 8.36 -2.37
CA MET A 247 -2.85 9.79 -2.20
C MET A 247 -3.28 10.56 -3.44
N ARG A 248 -2.93 10.10 -4.65
CA ARG A 248 -3.29 10.77 -5.90
C ARG A 248 -4.80 10.89 -6.09
N PHE A 249 -5.55 9.84 -5.74
CA PHE A 249 -6.99 9.72 -5.98
C PHE A 249 -7.88 9.95 -4.76
N PHE A 250 -7.30 10.35 -3.63
CA PHE A 250 -8.04 10.64 -2.41
C PHE A 250 -9.28 11.54 -2.61
N PRO A 251 -9.24 12.62 -3.44
CA PRO A 251 -10.43 13.44 -3.69
C PRO A 251 -11.56 12.69 -4.39
N LEU A 252 -11.23 11.65 -5.16
CA LEU A 252 -12.19 10.83 -5.90
C LEU A 252 -12.63 9.58 -5.13
N ALA A 253 -11.98 9.26 -4.00
CA ALA A 253 -12.30 8.09 -3.19
C ALA A 253 -13.79 7.96 -2.82
N PRO A 254 -14.55 9.04 -2.53
CA PRO A 254 -16.00 8.92 -2.29
C PRO A 254 -16.79 8.41 -3.50
N HIS A 255 -16.30 8.63 -4.72
CA HIS A 255 -16.92 8.21 -5.98
C HIS A 255 -16.42 6.85 -6.47
N VAL A 256 -15.50 6.25 -5.72
CA VAL A 256 -14.99 4.90 -5.91
C VAL A 256 -15.61 4.05 -4.82
N GLY A 257 -16.71 3.38 -5.15
CA GLY A 257 -17.52 2.66 -4.17
C GLY A 257 -18.63 1.85 -4.81
N GLU A 258 -19.11 0.88 -4.02
CA GLU A 258 -20.16 -0.10 -4.28
C GLU A 258 -19.74 -1.35 -5.07
N PHE A 259 -19.11 -2.29 -4.34
CA PHE A 259 -18.82 -3.69 -4.70
C PHE A 259 -17.34 -3.96 -5.02
N GLU A 260 -16.57 -4.26 -3.96
CA GLU A 260 -15.30 -4.99 -4.07
C GLU A 260 -15.57 -6.43 -3.64
N GLU A 261 -15.55 -7.36 -4.60
CA GLU A 261 -15.52 -8.78 -4.26
C GLU A 261 -14.33 -9.51 -4.81
N SER A 262 -13.99 -10.54 -4.04
CA SER A 262 -12.86 -11.41 -4.21
C SER A 262 -13.37 -12.73 -4.72
N PHE A 263 -13.09 -13.02 -5.98
CA PHE A 263 -13.53 -14.25 -6.62
C PHE A 263 -12.43 -15.30 -6.54
N SER A 264 -12.81 -16.56 -6.38
CA SER A 264 -11.83 -17.65 -6.36
C SER A 264 -11.34 -17.99 -7.76
N PHE A 265 -12.14 -17.68 -8.78
CA PHE A 265 -11.85 -17.99 -10.18
C PHE A 265 -12.14 -16.81 -11.12
N ALA A 266 -11.38 -16.74 -12.21
CA ALA A 266 -11.49 -15.68 -13.22
C ALA A 266 -12.88 -15.62 -13.87
N ASP A 267 -13.43 -16.78 -14.24
CA ASP A 267 -14.71 -16.90 -14.95
C ASP A 267 -15.90 -16.41 -14.10
N GLU A 268 -15.77 -16.49 -12.77
CA GLU A 268 -16.79 -15.98 -11.83
C GLU A 268 -16.92 -14.46 -11.94
N VAL A 269 -15.82 -13.74 -12.14
CA VAL A 269 -15.83 -12.27 -12.22
C VAL A 269 -16.58 -11.80 -13.46
N ASP A 270 -16.28 -12.43 -14.60
CA ASP A 270 -16.89 -12.11 -15.89
C ASP A 270 -18.39 -12.42 -15.86
N ALA A 271 -18.78 -13.58 -15.33
CA ALA A 271 -20.18 -13.97 -15.16
C ALA A 271 -20.91 -13.00 -14.23
N PHE A 272 -20.32 -12.73 -13.06
CA PHE A 272 -20.86 -11.85 -12.03
C PHE A 272 -21.13 -10.43 -12.55
N LEU A 273 -20.20 -9.85 -13.33
CA LEU A 273 -20.34 -8.51 -13.90
C LEU A 273 -21.40 -8.50 -15.01
N ARG A 274 -21.44 -9.52 -15.86
CA ARG A 274 -22.49 -9.66 -16.90
C ARG A 274 -23.89 -9.75 -16.31
N GLU A 275 -24.07 -10.50 -15.22
CA GLU A 275 -25.35 -10.58 -14.49
C GLU A 275 -25.82 -9.22 -13.97
N ARG A 276 -24.90 -8.29 -13.71
CA ARG A 276 -25.19 -6.90 -13.28
C ARG A 276 -25.31 -5.91 -14.44
N GLY A 277 -25.32 -6.41 -15.67
CA GLY A 277 -25.49 -5.62 -16.88
C GLY A 277 -24.22 -4.94 -17.37
N PHE A 278 -23.03 -5.40 -16.94
CA PHE A 278 -21.75 -4.90 -17.42
C PHE A 278 -21.27 -5.69 -18.63
N SER A 279 -20.78 -4.97 -19.64
CA SER A 279 -20.16 -5.56 -20.82
C SER A 279 -18.68 -5.17 -20.89
N PRO A 280 -17.76 -6.11 -21.19
CA PRO A 280 -16.35 -5.81 -21.30
C PRO A 280 -16.11 -4.86 -22.49
N ARG A 281 -15.39 -3.77 -22.25
CA ARG A 281 -15.06 -2.75 -23.26
C ARG A 281 -13.61 -2.84 -23.72
N ARG A 282 -12.68 -2.97 -22.78
CA ARG A 282 -11.23 -3.05 -23.05
C ARG A 282 -10.56 -4.03 -22.10
N ARG A 283 -9.50 -4.66 -22.58
CA ARG A 283 -8.65 -5.58 -21.82
C ARG A 283 -7.18 -5.22 -22.04
N TRP A 284 -6.41 -5.23 -20.97
CA TRP A 284 -4.96 -5.05 -21.00
C TRP A 284 -4.29 -6.21 -20.28
N GLN A 285 -3.11 -6.58 -20.77
CA GLN A 285 -2.25 -7.52 -20.09
C GLN A 285 -1.18 -6.77 -19.32
N GLU A 286 -1.14 -7.00 -18.02
CA GLU A 286 -0.23 -6.35 -17.09
C GLU A 286 0.90 -7.33 -16.73
N PRO A 287 2.17 -6.93 -16.92
CA PRO A 287 3.27 -7.80 -16.58
C PRO A 287 3.40 -7.97 -15.06
N MET A 288 4.09 -9.04 -14.67
CA MET A 288 4.46 -9.29 -13.28
C MET A 288 5.20 -8.07 -12.68
N GLY A 289 4.86 -7.72 -11.44
CA GLY A 289 5.48 -6.63 -10.69
C GLY A 289 4.74 -5.29 -10.75
N VAL A 290 3.81 -5.10 -11.71
CA VAL A 290 3.01 -3.86 -11.80
C VAL A 290 1.90 -3.86 -10.74
N LEU A 291 1.08 -4.91 -10.73
CA LEU A 291 -0.08 -5.05 -9.84
C LEU A 291 0.06 -6.17 -8.80
N GLY A 292 1.16 -6.93 -8.85
CA GLY A 292 1.38 -8.05 -7.95
C GLY A 292 2.50 -8.97 -8.40
N ASP A 293 2.59 -10.13 -7.74
CA ASP A 293 3.64 -11.12 -7.96
C ASP A 293 3.43 -11.96 -9.23
N TRP A 294 2.37 -11.67 -10.00
CA TRP A 294 1.96 -12.40 -11.20
C TRP A 294 1.58 -11.44 -12.32
N ALA A 295 1.73 -11.87 -13.56
CA ALA A 295 1.05 -11.21 -14.67
C ALA A 295 -0.46 -11.19 -14.41
N SER A 296 -1.18 -10.21 -14.92
CA SER A 296 -2.61 -10.06 -14.65
C SER A 296 -3.35 -9.46 -15.84
N THR A 297 -4.58 -9.90 -16.05
CA THR A 297 -5.49 -9.28 -17.00
C THR A 297 -6.31 -8.20 -16.31
N LEU A 298 -6.19 -6.97 -16.79
CA LEU A 298 -7.02 -5.83 -16.40
C LEU A 298 -8.17 -5.69 -17.40
N THR A 299 -9.42 -5.71 -16.95
CA THR A 299 -10.59 -5.51 -17.83
C THR A 299 -11.42 -4.32 -17.37
N LEU A 300 -11.73 -3.42 -18.31
CA LEU A 300 -12.71 -2.36 -18.13
C LEU A 300 -14.06 -2.83 -18.66
N TYR A 301 -15.11 -2.67 -17.86
CA TYR A 301 -16.49 -2.97 -18.22
C TYR A 301 -17.35 -1.72 -18.09
N GLU A 302 -18.43 -1.68 -18.88
CA GLU A 302 -19.39 -0.57 -18.87
C GLU A 302 -20.82 -1.06 -18.80
N SER A 303 -21.67 -0.27 -18.13
CA SER A 303 -23.12 -0.48 -18.00
C SER A 303 -23.82 0.88 -17.97
N GLY A 304 -24.23 1.38 -19.13
CA GLY A 304 -24.75 2.74 -19.27
C GLY A 304 -23.67 3.75 -18.85
N GLU A 305 -23.94 4.52 -17.80
CA GLU A 305 -22.98 5.49 -17.25
C GLU A 305 -22.03 4.88 -16.20
N ARG A 306 -22.20 3.61 -15.82
CA ARG A 306 -21.36 2.98 -14.77
C ARG A 306 -20.14 2.30 -15.38
N THR A 307 -19.02 2.39 -14.68
CA THR A 307 -17.77 1.70 -15.02
C THR A 307 -17.39 0.70 -13.92
N ALA A 308 -17.00 -0.50 -14.33
CA ALA A 308 -16.38 -1.48 -13.46
C ALA A 308 -15.00 -1.87 -14.01
N ILE A 309 -14.05 -2.15 -13.12
CA ILE A 309 -12.69 -2.55 -13.46
C ILE A 309 -12.44 -3.87 -12.77
N SER A 310 -12.03 -4.90 -13.51
CA SER A 310 -11.57 -6.15 -12.93
C SER A 310 -10.07 -6.36 -13.09
N LEU A 311 -9.49 -7.05 -12.11
CA LEU A 311 -8.12 -7.54 -12.15
C LEU A 311 -8.12 -9.04 -11.90
N VAL A 312 -7.57 -9.81 -12.84
CA VAL A 312 -7.47 -11.27 -12.76
C VAL A 312 -6.01 -11.68 -12.87
N PRO A 313 -5.38 -12.26 -11.83
CA PRO A 313 -4.00 -12.73 -11.91
C PRO A 313 -3.88 -13.99 -12.79
N GLU A 314 -2.89 -14.01 -13.68
CA GLU A 314 -2.50 -15.16 -14.49
C GLU A 314 -1.56 -16.04 -13.67
N LEU A 315 -2.09 -17.14 -13.12
CA LEU A 315 -1.36 -17.99 -12.18
C LEU A 315 -0.90 -19.29 -12.84
N PRO A 316 0.29 -19.79 -12.47
CA PRO A 316 0.71 -21.14 -12.83
C PRO A 316 -0.30 -22.19 -12.36
N GLU A 317 -0.40 -23.30 -13.11
CA GLU A 317 -1.14 -24.47 -12.67
C GLU A 317 -0.64 -24.95 -11.29
N GLY A 318 -1.56 -25.23 -10.37
CA GLY A 318 -1.25 -25.67 -9.00
C GLY A 318 -1.10 -24.55 -7.95
N SER A 319 -1.14 -23.26 -8.34
CA SER A 319 -1.18 -22.16 -7.37
C SER A 319 -2.46 -22.17 -6.53
N SER A 320 -2.35 -21.83 -5.24
CA SER A 320 -3.47 -21.90 -4.28
C SER A 320 -4.62 -20.95 -4.67
N ALA A 321 -5.87 -21.32 -4.33
CA ALA A 321 -7.06 -20.50 -4.63
C ALA A 321 -6.96 -19.05 -4.12
N TRP A 322 -6.24 -18.81 -3.01
CA TRP A 322 -6.04 -17.46 -2.44
C TRP A 322 -5.18 -16.56 -3.33
N SER A 323 -4.22 -17.13 -4.06
CA SER A 323 -3.44 -16.38 -5.05
C SER A 323 -4.27 -15.96 -6.27
N ARG A 324 -5.39 -16.66 -6.53
CA ARG A 324 -6.32 -16.46 -7.66
C ARG A 324 -7.38 -15.40 -7.43
N THR A 325 -7.25 -14.62 -6.36
CA THR A 325 -8.28 -13.64 -5.99
C THR A 325 -8.39 -12.57 -7.06
N ALA A 326 -9.38 -12.74 -7.95
CA ALA A 326 -9.75 -11.71 -8.89
C ALA A 326 -10.60 -10.66 -8.18
N ARG A 327 -10.50 -9.42 -8.62
CA ARG A 327 -11.13 -8.27 -7.96
C ARG A 327 -11.92 -7.47 -8.97
N ALA A 328 -13.01 -6.86 -8.52
CA ALA A 328 -13.73 -5.83 -9.27
C ALA A 328 -13.85 -4.56 -8.43
N VAL A 329 -13.77 -3.38 -9.06
CA VAL A 329 -13.99 -2.07 -8.43
C VAL A 329 -14.92 -1.25 -9.31
N TRP A 330 -15.81 -0.49 -8.67
CA TRP A 330 -16.78 0.37 -9.34
C TRP A 330 -16.38 1.82 -9.17
N ALA A 331 -16.55 2.58 -10.25
CA ALA A 331 -16.34 4.01 -10.25
C ALA A 331 -17.56 4.69 -10.86
N ALA A 332 -18.01 5.77 -10.20
CA ALA A 332 -18.99 6.66 -10.78
C ALA A 332 -18.44 7.25 -12.10
N PRO A 333 -19.29 7.48 -13.12
CA PRO A 333 -18.88 8.04 -14.40
C PRO A 333 -18.00 9.29 -14.26
N GLU A 334 -18.36 10.19 -13.35
CA GLU A 334 -17.64 11.45 -13.12
C GLU A 334 -16.22 11.20 -12.59
N ALA A 335 -16.01 10.13 -11.83
CA ALA A 335 -14.67 9.75 -11.37
C ALA A 335 -13.82 9.25 -12.54
N THR A 336 -14.36 8.36 -13.37
CA THR A 336 -13.66 7.83 -14.55
C THR A 336 -13.30 8.94 -15.53
N GLU A 337 -14.23 9.88 -15.80
CA GLU A 337 -13.98 11.01 -16.70
C GLU A 337 -12.92 11.95 -16.14
N ARG A 338 -13.03 12.37 -14.88
CA ARG A 338 -12.04 13.24 -14.23
C ARG A 338 -10.66 12.60 -14.20
N MET A 339 -10.57 11.29 -14.05
CA MET A 339 -9.31 10.56 -14.09
C MET A 339 -8.73 10.48 -15.50
N GLY A 340 -9.56 10.19 -16.50
CA GLY A 340 -9.15 10.21 -17.91
C GLY A 340 -8.59 11.59 -18.30
N ALA A 341 -9.29 12.66 -17.92
CA ALA A 341 -8.84 14.04 -18.14
C ALA A 341 -7.54 14.37 -17.40
N PHE A 342 -7.40 13.90 -16.15
CA PHE A 342 -6.18 14.09 -15.36
C PHE A 342 -4.97 13.37 -15.96
N PHE A 343 -5.15 12.15 -16.48
CA PHE A 343 -4.07 11.35 -17.06
C PHE A 343 -3.76 11.69 -18.53
N ALA A 344 -4.69 12.29 -19.27
CA ALA A 344 -4.49 12.70 -20.66
C ALA A 344 -3.16 13.42 -20.94
N PRO A 345 -2.71 14.40 -20.12
CA PRO A 345 -1.42 15.05 -20.34
C PRO A 345 -0.19 14.23 -19.90
N ILE A 346 -0.35 13.16 -19.12
CA ILE A 346 0.77 12.46 -18.45
C ILE A 346 0.82 10.95 -18.73
N SER A 347 -0.05 10.43 -19.61
CA SER A 347 -0.10 9.02 -19.99
C SER A 347 -0.22 8.83 -21.50
N VAL A 348 0.29 7.70 -22.00
CA VAL A 348 0.03 7.20 -23.36
C VAL A 348 -1.34 6.51 -23.48
N ASP A 349 -1.79 5.86 -22.40
CA ASP A 349 -3.13 5.26 -22.30
C ASP A 349 -3.81 5.74 -21.00
N PRO A 350 -4.50 6.90 -21.05
CA PRO A 350 -5.13 7.49 -19.86
C PRO A 350 -6.19 6.60 -19.23
N LEU A 351 -6.89 5.78 -20.01
CA LEU A 351 -7.92 4.88 -19.51
C LEU A 351 -7.31 3.70 -18.76
N ARG A 352 -6.24 3.09 -19.30
CA ARG A 352 -5.47 2.05 -18.60
C ARG A 352 -4.94 2.58 -17.28
N GLU A 353 -4.26 3.73 -17.28
CA GLU A 353 -3.74 4.32 -16.03
C GLU A 353 -4.87 4.61 -15.05
N SER A 354 -5.98 5.19 -15.50
CA SER A 354 -7.14 5.42 -14.62
C SER A 354 -7.58 4.13 -13.93
N ALA A 355 -7.73 3.05 -14.70
CA ALA A 355 -8.11 1.76 -14.15
C ALA A 355 -7.08 1.19 -13.15
N LEU A 356 -5.78 1.24 -13.47
CA LEU A 356 -4.70 0.79 -12.61
C LEU A 356 -4.71 1.53 -11.25
N TYR A 357 -4.73 2.85 -11.29
CA TYR A 357 -4.65 3.62 -10.05
C TYR A 357 -5.94 3.58 -9.21
N LEU A 358 -7.11 3.34 -9.82
CA LEU A 358 -8.34 3.06 -9.09
C LEU A 358 -8.23 1.76 -8.29
N LEU A 359 -7.71 0.69 -8.91
CA LEU A 359 -7.44 -0.56 -8.21
C LEU A 359 -6.44 -0.36 -7.08
N GLY A 360 -5.35 0.39 -7.33
CA GLY A 360 -4.36 0.72 -6.31
C GLY A 360 -4.96 1.50 -5.13
N ALA A 361 -5.81 2.49 -5.41
CA ALA A 361 -6.50 3.25 -4.37
C ALA A 361 -7.50 2.39 -3.57
N SER A 362 -8.23 1.48 -4.21
CA SER A 362 -9.12 0.53 -3.53
C SER A 362 -8.35 -0.42 -2.63
N GLU A 363 -7.25 -1.00 -3.15
CA GLU A 363 -6.39 -1.89 -2.37
C GLU A 363 -5.79 -1.17 -1.15
N ALA A 364 -5.33 0.08 -1.33
CA ALA A 364 -4.82 0.88 -0.24
C ALA A 364 -5.89 1.09 0.84
N ARG A 365 -7.14 1.43 0.46
CA ARG A 365 -8.23 1.61 1.43
C ARG A 365 -8.46 0.36 2.27
N ARG A 366 -8.47 -0.81 1.63
CA ARG A 366 -8.64 -2.10 2.30
C ARG A 366 -7.50 -2.37 3.29
N TRP A 367 -6.26 -2.16 2.86
CA TRP A 367 -5.09 -2.31 3.73
C TRP A 367 -5.12 -1.33 4.89
N LEU A 368 -5.43 -0.05 4.63
CA LEU A 368 -5.52 0.98 5.66
C LEU A 368 -6.62 0.68 6.68
N GLU A 369 -7.78 0.17 6.25
CA GLU A 369 -8.83 -0.24 7.17
C GLU A 369 -8.38 -1.39 8.07
N LEU A 370 -7.80 -2.44 7.47
CA LEU A 370 -7.26 -3.57 8.22
C LEU A 370 -6.16 -3.12 9.19
N TRP A 371 -5.20 -2.33 8.72
CA TRP A 371 -4.10 -1.85 9.56
C TRP A 371 -4.59 -0.90 10.63
N ARG A 372 -5.63 -0.10 10.39
CA ARG A 372 -6.26 0.71 11.43
C ARG A 372 -6.86 -0.18 12.53
N ARG A 373 -7.47 -1.31 12.17
CA ARG A 373 -7.98 -2.29 13.14
C ARG A 373 -6.84 -2.95 13.95
N LEU A 374 -5.76 -3.36 13.28
CA LEU A 374 -4.65 -4.09 13.92
C LEU A 374 -3.63 -3.20 14.66
N LEU A 375 -3.37 -2.01 14.11
CA LEU A 375 -2.29 -1.09 14.49
C LEU A 375 -2.79 0.29 14.92
N GLY A 376 -4.10 0.59 14.87
CA GLY A 376 -4.63 1.87 15.35
C GLY A 376 -4.12 2.26 16.74
N PRO A 377 -4.10 1.34 17.73
CA PRO A 377 -3.50 1.61 19.04
C PRO A 377 -1.99 1.89 19.00
N PHE A 378 -1.26 1.28 18.06
CA PHE A 378 0.18 1.50 17.85
C PHE A 378 0.45 2.89 17.25
N VAL A 379 -0.37 3.32 16.28
CA VAL A 379 -0.23 4.61 15.60
C VAL A 379 -0.41 5.79 16.54
N SER A 380 -1.28 5.68 17.56
CA SER A 380 -1.44 6.74 18.58
C SER A 380 -0.19 7.01 19.43
N LEU A 381 0.83 6.14 19.35
CA LEU A 381 2.07 6.20 20.13
C LEU A 381 3.28 6.64 19.29
N LEU A 382 3.11 6.78 17.97
CA LEU A 382 4.11 7.30 17.04
C LEU A 382 3.95 8.80 16.88
#